data_AF-A0A6N2AY86-F1
#
_entry.id   AF-A0A6N2AY86-F1
#
_cell.length_a   1.000
_cell.length_b   1.000
_cell.length_c   1.000
_cell.angle_alpha   90.00
_cell.angle_beta   90.00
_cell.angle_gamma   90.00
#
_symmetry.space_group_name_H-M   'P 1'
#
loop_
_entity.id
_entity.type
_entity.pdbx_description
1 polymer ?
#
loop_
_entity_poly.entity_id
_entity_poly.type
_entity_poly.pdbx_seq_one_letter_code
_entity_poly.pdbx_strand_id
1 'polypeptide(L)'
;MSNDQLMEIVYRGLKGRRFLIVIDDIWRIEAWDQMRRIFPNDDNRSQILLTTRLKYVTNYVSCPNFLPHSIVFPKFKRYLESIH
;
A
#
# COMPACT_ATOMS: atom_id res chain seq x y z
N MET A 1 -21.45 -11.52 5.30
CA MET A 1 -20.84 -10.17 5.30
C MET A 1 -20.55 -9.77 3.87
N SER A 2 -20.88 -8.54 3.47
CA SER A 2 -20.54 -8.02 2.14
C SER A 2 -19.12 -7.46 2.11
N ASN A 3 -18.57 -7.26 0.91
CA ASN A 3 -17.28 -6.61 0.72
C ASN A 3 -17.27 -5.20 1.31
N ASP A 4 -18.36 -4.44 1.17
CA ASP A 4 -18.47 -3.08 1.71
C ASP A 4 -18.38 -3.08 3.25
N GLN A 5 -19.01 -4.05 3.91
CA GLN A 5 -18.91 -4.21 5.37
C GLN A 5 -17.49 -4.54 5.79
N LEU A 6 -16.79 -5.40 5.04
CA LEU A 6 -15.39 -5.72 5.33
C LEU A 6 -14.48 -4.49 5.17
N MET A 7 -14.66 -3.73 4.09
CA MET A 7 -13.92 -2.49 3.84
C MET A 7 -14.14 -1.48 4.96
N GLU A 8 -15.37 -1.32 5.44
CA GLU A 8 -15.68 -0.41 6.54
C GLU A 8 -15.00 -0.82 7.85
N ILE A 9 -14.95 -2.11 8.16
CA ILE A 9 -14.26 -2.62 9.35
C ILE A 9 -12.77 -2.32 9.29
N VAL A 10 -12.13 -2.57 8.14
CA VAL A 10 -10.70 -2.26 7.94
C VAL A 10 -10.45 -0.76 8.06
N TYR A 11 -11.25 0.06 7.38
CA TYR A 11 -11.14 1.52 7.43
C TYR A 11 -11.24 2.04 8.87
N ARG A 12 -12.26 1.61 9.62
CA ARG A 12 -12.45 2.01 11.03
C ARG A 12 -11.30 1.54 11.92
N GLY A 13 -10.72 0.38 11.65
CA GLY A 13 -9.57 -0.15 12.40
C GLY A 13 -8.29 0.65 12.18
N LEU A 14 -8.11 1.24 10.99
CA LEU A 14 -6.93 2.02 10.62
C LEU A 14 -7.07 3.51 10.92
N LYS A 15 -8.31 4.02 11.01
CA LYS A 15 -8.58 5.45 11.21
C LYS A 15 -7.95 5.99 12.50
N GLY A 16 -7.24 7.10 12.39
CA GLY A 16 -6.56 7.77 13.50
C GLY A 16 -5.33 7.03 14.02
N ARG A 17 -4.92 5.93 13.38
CA ARG A 17 -3.75 5.14 13.78
C ARG A 17 -2.64 5.24 12.74
N ARG A 18 -1.40 5.17 13.22
CA ARG A 18 -0.24 5.02 12.34
C ARG A 18 -0.08 3.55 11.96
N PHE A 19 0.01 3.27 10.66
CA PHE A 19 0.19 1.92 10.15
C PHE A 19 1.26 1.85 9.07
N LEU A 20 1.86 0.66 8.93
CA LEU A 20 2.67 0.26 7.79
C LEU A 20 2.04 -1.00 7.19
N ILE A 21 1.52 -0.91 5.97
CA ILE A 21 0.89 -2.04 5.28
C ILE A 21 1.76 -2.41 4.10
N VAL A 22 2.14 -3.69 4.02
CA VAL A 22 2.91 -4.24 2.90
C VAL A 22 1.96 -5.04 2.02
N ILE A 23 1.85 -4.66 0.75
CA ILE A 23 1.06 -5.38 -0.24
C ILE A 23 2.02 -5.96 -1.25
N ASP A 24 2.15 -7.29 -1.22
CA ASP A 24 3.01 -8.00 -2.14
C ASP A 24 2.30 -8.38 -3.42
N ASP A 25 3.09 -8.36 -4.50
CA ASP A 25 2.76 -8.84 -5.84
C ASP A 25 1.42 -8.30 -6.37
N ILE A 26 1.36 -7.00 -6.71
CA ILE A 26 0.19 -6.42 -7.40
C ILE A 26 0.29 -6.61 -8.90
N TRP A 27 -0.75 -7.22 -9.50
CA TRP A 27 -0.80 -7.61 -10.93
C TRP A 27 -1.56 -6.60 -11.79
N ARG A 28 -2.45 -5.79 -11.21
CA ARG A 28 -3.40 -4.95 -11.93
C ARG A 28 -3.60 -3.60 -11.24
N ILE A 29 -3.69 -2.52 -12.00
CA ILE A 29 -3.89 -1.16 -11.47
C ILE A 29 -5.26 -1.02 -10.80
N GLU A 30 -6.26 -1.73 -11.32
CA GLU A 30 -7.63 -1.75 -10.80
C GLU A 30 -7.69 -2.34 -9.39
N ALA A 31 -6.81 -3.31 -9.10
CA ALA A 31 -6.69 -3.88 -7.77
C ALA A 31 -6.16 -2.82 -6.78
N TRP A 32 -5.14 -2.04 -7.19
CA TRP A 32 -4.64 -0.94 -6.38
C TRP A 32 -5.70 0.15 -6.16
N ASP A 33 -6.45 0.53 -7.18
CA ASP A 33 -7.49 1.56 -7.08
C ASP A 33 -8.61 1.18 -6.12
N GLN A 34 -8.99 -0.10 -6.09
CA GLN A 34 -9.96 -0.60 -5.13
C GLN A 34 -9.39 -0.60 -3.71
N MET A 35 -8.15 -1.07 -3.54
CA MET A 35 -7.52 -1.17 -2.21
C MET A 35 -7.24 0.20 -1.60
N ARG A 36 -6.76 1.17 -2.38
CA ARG A 36 -6.41 2.51 -1.88
C ARG A 36 -7.60 3.19 -1.19
N ARG A 37 -8.82 2.93 -1.65
CA ARG A 37 -10.07 3.50 -1.07
C ARG A 37 -10.33 3.07 0.37
N ILE A 38 -9.73 1.95 0.80
CA ILE A 38 -9.92 1.37 2.14
C ILE A 38 -9.00 2.05 3.16
N PHE A 39 -7.91 2.66 2.72
CA PHE A 39 -6.90 3.24 3.62
C PHE A 39 -7.22 4.71 3.94
N PRO A 40 -7.38 5.07 5.23
CA PRO A 40 -7.59 6.46 5.61
C PRO A 40 -6.34 7.31 5.38
N ASN A 41 -6.53 8.52 4.85
CA ASN A 41 -5.47 9.51 4.66
C ASN A 41 -5.53 10.55 5.78
N ASP A 42 -5.12 10.15 6.99
CA ASP A 42 -5.23 10.96 8.21
C ASP A 42 -3.94 11.77 8.51
N ASP A 43 -3.06 11.97 7.51
CA ASP A 43 -1.75 12.65 7.62
C ASP A 43 -0.81 12.13 8.74
N ASN A 44 -1.10 10.95 9.28
CA ASN A 44 -0.40 10.33 10.41
C ASN A 44 0.93 9.64 10.04
N ARG A 45 1.59 10.05 8.94
CA ARG A 45 2.74 9.35 8.34
C ARG A 45 2.51 7.84 8.15
N SER A 46 1.26 7.44 7.92
CA SER A 46 0.92 6.06 7.57
C SER A 46 1.51 5.74 6.20
N GLN A 47 2.07 4.54 6.06
CA GLN A 47 2.79 4.13 4.86
C GLN A 47 2.18 2.87 4.28
N ILE A 48 2.05 2.82 2.95
CA ILE A 48 1.69 1.61 2.22
C ILE A 48 2.88 1.30 1.31
N LEU A 49 3.47 0.14 1.51
CA LEU A 49 4.57 -0.36 0.72
C LEU A 49 4.04 -1.41 -0.25
N LEU A 50 4.14 -1.10 -1.54
CA LEU A 50 3.64 -1.94 -2.62
C LEU A 50 4.83 -2.58 -3.34
N THR A 51 4.81 -3.89 -3.46
CA THR A 51 5.73 -4.63 -4.32
C THR A 51 4.98 -5.17 -5.54
N THR A 52 5.57 -5.00 -6.71
CA THR A 52 5.02 -5.47 -7.98
C THR A 52 6.18 -5.81 -8.91
N ARG A 53 5.97 -6.82 -9.76
CA ARG A 53 6.89 -7.17 -10.84
C ARG A 53 6.65 -6.33 -12.11
N LEU A 54 5.58 -5.54 -12.12
CA LEU A 54 5.05 -4.88 -13.31
C LEU A 54 5.37 -3.39 -13.28
N LYS A 55 6.33 -2.97 -14.12
CA LYS A 55 6.79 -1.58 -14.19
C LYS A 55 5.67 -0.56 -14.46
N TYR A 56 4.65 -0.95 -15.23
CA TYR A 56 3.53 -0.06 -15.53
C TYR A 56 2.67 0.24 -14.29
N VAL A 57 2.54 -0.73 -13.36
CA VAL A 57 1.85 -0.51 -12.08
C VAL A 57 2.62 0.49 -11.24
N THR A 58 3.95 0.38 -11.18
CA THR A 58 4.80 1.35 -10.48
C THR A 58 4.62 2.77 -11.02
N ASN A 59 4.62 2.94 -12.35
CA ASN A 59 4.43 4.24 -12.98
C ASN A 59 3.05 4.84 -12.67
N TYR A 60 2.00 4.01 -12.63
CA TYR A 60 0.65 4.45 -12.29
C TYR A 60 0.51 4.88 -10.82
N VAL A 61 1.13 4.13 -9.91
CA VAL A 61 1.06 4.40 -8.45
C VAL A 61 1.92 5.62 -8.06
N SER A 62 2.86 6.03 -8.92
CA SER A 62 3.72 7.20 -8.72
C SER A 62 2.91 8.50 -8.78
N CYS A 63 2.28 8.88 -7.67
CA CYS A 63 1.66 10.20 -7.49
C CYS A 63 2.68 11.17 -6.88
N PRO A 64 2.60 12.49 -7.10
CA PRO A 64 3.54 13.46 -6.50
C PRO A 64 3.58 13.43 -4.96
N ASN A 65 2.52 12.91 -4.30
CA ASN A 65 2.44 12.81 -2.83
C ASN A 65 2.75 11.40 -2.30
N PHE A 66 2.93 10.43 -3.20
CA PHE A 66 3.34 9.07 -2.86
C PHE A 66 4.72 8.95 -3.49
N LEU A 67 5.80 9.04 -2.72
CA LEU A 67 7.11 8.67 -3.25
C LEU A 67 7.13 7.14 -3.27
N PRO A 68 6.84 6.44 -4.39
CA PRO A 68 7.13 5.03 -4.43
C PRO A 68 8.63 4.92 -4.32
N HIS A 69 9.09 4.48 -3.16
CA HIS A 69 10.37 3.85 -3.09
C HIS A 69 10.20 2.57 -3.92
N SER A 70 10.51 2.65 -5.22
CA SER A 70 10.48 1.50 -6.11
C SER A 70 11.69 0.65 -5.73
N ILE A 71 11.49 -0.17 -4.71
CA ILE A 71 12.52 -1.05 -4.21
C ILE A 71 12.43 -2.31 -5.06
N VAL A 72 13.36 -2.44 -6.02
CA VAL A 72 13.53 -3.68 -6.79
C VAL A 72 13.75 -4.82 -5.79
N PHE A 73 13.04 -5.94 -5.99
CA PHE A 73 12.92 -7.09 -5.08
C PHE A 73 14.19 -7.45 -4.26
N PRO A 74 15.43 -7.42 -4.81
CA PRO A 74 16.64 -7.69 -4.02
C PRO A 74 16.91 -6.67 -2.90
N LYS A 75 16.59 -5.40 -3.11
CA LYS A 75 16.72 -4.34 -2.08
C LYS A 75 15.60 -4.39 -1.05
N PHE A 76 14.43 -4.94 -1.41
CA PHE A 76 13.25 -4.99 -0.54
C PHE A 76 13.45 -6.00 0.58
N LYS A 77 13.99 -7.18 0.25
CA LYS A 77 14.36 -8.18 1.25
C LYS A 77 15.32 -7.59 2.30
N ARG A 78 16.29 -6.80 1.85
CA ARG A 78 17.27 -6.09 2.70
C ARG A 78 16.65 -4.97 3.54
N TYR A 79 15.63 -4.28 3.02
CA TYR A 79 14.85 -3.27 3.77
C TYR A 79 14.04 -3.90 4.88
N LEU A 80 13.33 -5.00 4.61
CA LEU A 80 12.59 -5.74 5.65
C LEU A 80 13.51 -6.30 6.73
N GLU A 81 14.67 -6.82 6.35
CA GLU A 81 15.70 -7.31 7.27
C GLU A 81 16.32 -6.19 8.14
N SER A 82 16.23 -4.92 7.74
CA SER A 82 16.78 -3.78 8.49
C SER A 82 15.77 -3.08 9.41
N ILE A 83 14.50 -3.52 9.45
CA ILE A 83 13.46 -2.95 10.34
C ILE A 83 13.51 -3.63 11.73
N HIS A 84 14.54 -4.44 11.98
CA HIS A 84 14.75 -5.13 13.25
C HIS A 84 15.62 -4.34 14.23
#